data_AF-A0A8W7P168-F1
#
_entry.id   AF-A0A8W7P168-F1
#
_cell.length_a   1.000
_cell.length_b   1.000
_cell.length_c   1.000
_cell.angle_alpha   90.00
_cell.angle_beta   90.00
_cell.angle_gamma   90.00
#
_symmetry.space_group_name_H-M   'P 1'
#
loop_
_entity.id
_entity.type
_entity.pdbx_description
1 polymer ?
#
loop_
_entity_poly.entity_id
_entity_poly.type
_entity_poly.pdbx_seq_one_letter_code
_entity_poly.pdbx_strand_id
1 'polypeptide(L)'
;MTTLRYVWLACLGAFIISTATAARRPTTVVSDVCSTSFTDGPFETRDAYRQRVRDPNKHISARLVRYLTFGGILQAIAEKTNLPRDGLVAGGASQFQDQHSGLGRTVHAAHIIRVGTIDKRLGRQDSALHTALTNYIGHTQNVLRAANAWHGVGGAIDRFQSDNLDALGRIDFNAPFDRDQRIAVEQLTERFRDVISAYVRDGTHEESDRQILDEDKMIVNCMLPLMLFEEGKAGYDLVTSGDFVAHYGRTSRKR
;
A
#
# COMPACT_ATOMS: atom_id res chain seq x y z
N MET A 1 56.34 -34.32 -10.45
CA MET A 1 55.31 -33.63 -11.24
C MET A 1 53.97 -34.28 -10.94
N THR A 2 53.19 -33.67 -10.06
CA THR A 2 51.87 -34.16 -9.62
C THR A 2 50.92 -32.97 -9.65
N THR A 3 50.06 -32.95 -10.66
CA THR A 3 49.08 -31.89 -10.92
C THR A 3 47.84 -32.11 -10.03
N LEU A 4 47.68 -31.28 -9.01
CA LEU A 4 46.44 -31.17 -8.24
C LEU A 4 45.36 -30.53 -9.13
N ARG A 5 44.30 -31.27 -9.45
CA ARG A 5 43.08 -30.73 -10.05
C ARG A 5 42.12 -30.32 -8.94
N TYR A 6 41.90 -29.01 -8.78
CA TYR A 6 40.85 -28.47 -7.93
C TYR A 6 39.48 -28.70 -8.58
N VAL A 7 38.63 -29.51 -7.95
CA VAL A 7 37.21 -29.63 -8.30
C VAL A 7 36.45 -28.58 -7.50
N TRP A 8 36.03 -27.52 -8.17
CA TRP A 8 35.08 -26.55 -7.63
C TRP A 8 33.68 -27.17 -7.63
N LEU A 9 33.20 -27.60 -6.46
CA LEU A 9 31.78 -27.86 -6.25
C LEU A 9 31.05 -26.52 -6.13
N ALA A 10 30.42 -26.10 -7.22
CA ALA A 10 29.42 -25.04 -7.19
C ALA A 10 28.13 -25.61 -6.55
N CYS A 11 27.90 -25.31 -5.28
CA CYS A 11 26.61 -25.49 -4.65
C CYS A 11 25.59 -24.55 -5.28
N LEU A 12 24.88 -25.04 -6.31
CA LEU A 12 23.65 -24.44 -6.80
C LEU A 12 22.60 -24.55 -5.69
N GLY A 13 22.58 -23.56 -4.80
CA GLY A 13 21.45 -23.30 -3.93
C GLY A 13 20.26 -22.97 -4.81
N ALA A 14 19.37 -23.95 -5.00
CA ALA A 14 18.08 -23.74 -5.60
C ALA A 14 17.29 -22.77 -4.70
N PHE A 15 17.36 -21.48 -5.01
CA PHE A 15 16.35 -20.53 -4.57
C PHE A 15 15.04 -20.98 -5.20
N ILE A 16 14.23 -21.69 -4.40
CA ILE A 16 12.83 -21.93 -4.73
C ILE A 16 12.16 -20.55 -4.66
N ILE A 17 12.10 -19.87 -5.80
CA ILE A 17 11.14 -18.78 -6.01
C ILE A 17 9.78 -19.47 -6.01
N SER A 18 9.12 -19.46 -4.86
CA SER A 18 7.74 -19.91 -4.74
C SER A 18 6.86 -18.97 -5.57
N THR A 19 6.65 -19.31 -6.84
CA THR A 19 5.70 -18.62 -7.74
C THR A 19 4.28 -19.12 -7.58
N ALA A 20 3.98 -19.86 -6.51
CA ALA A 20 2.61 -20.20 -6.15
C ALA A 20 1.90 -18.94 -5.62
N THR A 21 1.35 -18.15 -6.54
CA THR A 21 0.31 -17.16 -6.21
C THR A 21 -0.93 -17.94 -5.79
N ALA A 22 -0.98 -18.35 -4.52
CA ALA A 22 -2.23 -18.81 -3.92
C ALA A 22 -3.31 -17.76 -4.23
N ALA A 23 -4.49 -18.22 -4.67
CA ALA A 23 -5.60 -17.33 -4.97
C ALA A 23 -5.85 -16.40 -3.76
N ARG A 24 -5.81 -15.09 -4.00
CA ARG A 24 -6.00 -14.07 -2.97
C ARG A 24 -7.36 -14.27 -2.30
N ARG A 25 -7.43 -14.00 -1.00
CA ARG A 25 -8.67 -14.08 -0.22
C ARG A 25 -9.53 -12.85 -0.56
N PRO A 26 -10.80 -13.05 -0.95
CA PRO A 26 -11.69 -11.93 -1.24
C PRO A 26 -11.99 -11.13 0.03
N THR A 27 -12.05 -9.81 -0.10
CA THR A 27 -12.43 -8.87 0.98
C THR A 27 -13.67 -8.08 0.60
N THR A 28 -14.25 -7.36 1.56
CA THR A 28 -15.43 -6.52 1.30
C THR A 28 -15.02 -5.28 0.51
N VAL A 29 -15.77 -4.94 -0.55
CA VAL A 29 -15.63 -3.65 -1.25
C VAL A 29 -16.17 -2.54 -0.35
N VAL A 30 -15.27 -1.77 0.25
CA VAL A 30 -15.57 -0.62 1.11
C VAL A 30 -15.02 0.63 0.44
N SER A 31 -15.77 1.74 0.46
CA SER A 31 -15.27 3.02 -0.04
C SER A 31 -14.12 3.48 0.85
N ASP A 32 -12.96 3.74 0.27
CA ASP A 32 -11.80 4.21 1.02
C ASP A 32 -12.04 5.60 1.61
N VAL A 33 -11.73 5.79 2.89
CA VAL A 33 -11.91 7.08 3.61
C VAL A 33 -10.94 8.15 3.14
N CYS A 34 -9.75 7.75 2.65
CA CYS A 34 -8.74 8.63 2.07
C CYS A 34 -9.02 8.93 0.58
N SER A 35 -9.88 8.14 -0.06
CA SER A 35 -10.46 8.52 -1.34
C SER A 35 -11.61 9.46 -1.03
N THR A 36 -11.34 10.77 -1.12
CA THR A 36 -12.35 11.82 -0.92
C THR A 36 -13.70 11.43 -1.50
N SER A 37 -14.72 11.79 -0.74
CA SER A 37 -16.16 11.64 -0.89
C SER A 37 -16.61 11.23 -2.29
N PHE A 38 -17.65 10.38 -2.36
CA PHE A 38 -18.56 10.41 -3.50
C PHE A 38 -19.03 11.87 -3.65
N THR A 39 -18.32 12.64 -4.46
CA THR A 39 -18.83 13.89 -4.99
C THR A 39 -19.83 13.46 -6.05
N ASP A 40 -21.01 14.08 -6.04
CA ASP A 40 -21.95 13.98 -7.15
C ASP A 40 -21.21 14.49 -8.40
N GLY A 41 -20.59 13.53 -9.08
CA GLY A 41 -19.79 13.69 -10.28
C GLY A 41 -20.40 12.85 -11.40
N PRO A 42 -19.68 12.59 -12.50
CA PRO A 42 -20.24 12.04 -13.75
C PRO A 42 -20.72 10.59 -13.68
N PHE A 43 -20.79 9.98 -12.48
CA PHE A 43 -21.16 8.58 -12.31
C PHE A 43 -22.60 8.48 -11.79
N GLU A 44 -23.48 7.96 -12.63
CA GLU A 44 -24.91 7.81 -12.34
C GLU A 44 -25.21 6.84 -11.17
N THR A 45 -24.26 5.96 -10.82
CA THR A 45 -24.43 4.99 -9.74
C THR A 45 -23.16 4.83 -8.88
N ARG A 46 -23.35 4.38 -7.64
CA ARG A 46 -22.24 4.03 -6.73
C ARG A 46 -21.38 2.89 -7.27
N ASP A 47 -21.96 1.96 -8.03
CA ASP A 47 -21.21 0.87 -8.65
C ASP A 47 -20.36 1.36 -9.83
N ALA A 48 -20.90 2.25 -10.66
CA ALA A 48 -20.11 2.93 -11.71
C ALA A 48 -18.96 3.74 -11.11
N TYR A 49 -19.21 4.47 -10.00
CA TYR A 49 -18.16 5.16 -9.27
C TYR A 49 -17.08 4.20 -8.74
N ARG A 50 -17.45 3.05 -8.18
CA ARG A 50 -16.49 2.05 -7.68
C ARG A 50 -15.66 1.40 -8.78
N GLN A 51 -16.25 1.20 -9.96
CA GLN A 51 -15.59 0.59 -11.10
C GLN A 51 -14.73 1.55 -11.92
N ARG A 52 -14.80 2.86 -11.65
CA ARG A 52 -14.08 3.86 -12.43
C ARG A 52 -12.57 3.57 -12.51
N VAL A 53 -12.00 3.79 -13.69
CA VAL A 53 -10.55 3.80 -13.87
C VAL A 53 -10.03 5.11 -13.27
N ARG A 54 -9.12 5.00 -12.31
CA ARG A 54 -8.46 6.15 -11.70
C ARG A 54 -7.42 6.71 -12.65
N ASP A 55 -7.34 8.03 -12.62
CA ASP A 55 -6.22 8.77 -13.17
C ASP A 55 -4.92 8.26 -12.52
N PRO A 56 -3.94 7.79 -13.31
CA PRO A 56 -2.61 7.41 -12.84
C PRO A 56 -1.99 8.39 -11.84
N ASN A 57 -2.08 9.70 -12.12
CA ASN A 57 -1.50 10.76 -11.30
C ASN A 57 -2.11 10.85 -9.90
N LYS A 58 -3.35 10.41 -9.78
CA LYS A 58 -4.05 10.38 -8.49
C LYS A 58 -3.81 9.07 -7.76
N HIS A 59 -3.35 8.03 -8.47
CA HIS A 59 -3.08 6.74 -7.89
C HIS A 59 -1.76 6.75 -7.12
N ILE A 60 -0.65 7.17 -7.73
CA ILE A 60 0.67 7.14 -7.07
C ILE A 60 0.70 8.03 -5.83
N SER A 61 0.21 9.27 -5.94
CA SER A 61 0.06 10.18 -4.81
C SER A 61 -0.82 9.60 -3.69
N ALA A 62 -1.97 8.98 -4.03
CA ALA A 62 -2.83 8.32 -3.05
C ALA A 62 -2.13 7.13 -2.35
N ARG A 63 -1.22 6.43 -3.03
CA ARG A 63 -0.46 5.33 -2.41
C ARG A 63 0.48 5.82 -1.32
N LEU A 64 1.11 6.97 -1.48
CA LEU A 64 1.95 7.58 -0.43
C LEU A 64 1.09 8.00 0.76
N VAL A 65 0.05 8.82 0.51
CA VAL A 65 -0.87 9.31 1.54
C VAL A 65 -1.42 8.16 2.36
N ARG A 66 -1.98 7.15 1.70
CA ARG A 66 -2.60 6.00 2.36
C ARG A 66 -1.59 5.12 3.10
N TYR A 67 -0.32 5.14 2.71
CA TYR A 67 0.75 4.42 3.41
C TYR A 67 1.10 5.09 4.74
N LEU A 68 1.06 6.42 4.82
CA LEU A 68 1.20 7.13 6.09
C LEU A 68 -0.03 6.93 6.98
N THR A 69 -1.25 7.04 6.43
CA THR A 69 -2.50 6.69 7.15
C THR A 69 -2.44 5.27 7.71
N PHE A 70 -1.94 4.33 6.92
CA PHE A 70 -1.74 2.95 7.35
C PHE A 70 -0.78 2.85 8.54
N GLY A 71 0.28 3.65 8.57
CA GLY A 71 1.18 3.74 9.71
C GLY A 71 0.48 4.10 11.01
N GLY A 72 -0.40 5.10 10.99
CA GLY A 72 -1.20 5.50 12.15
C GLY A 72 -2.20 4.43 12.58
N ILE A 73 -2.87 3.79 11.62
CA ILE A 73 -3.77 2.64 11.88
C ILE A 73 -3.01 1.52 12.61
N LEU A 74 -1.82 1.15 12.12
CA LEU A 74 -1.00 0.12 12.75
C LEU A 74 -0.57 0.49 14.17
N GLN A 75 -0.21 1.76 14.41
CA GLN A 75 0.12 2.24 15.75
C GLN A 75 -1.06 2.08 16.71
N ALA A 76 -2.23 2.61 16.33
CA ALA A 76 -3.41 2.56 17.20
C ALA A 76 -3.87 1.12 17.47
N ILE A 77 -3.78 0.22 16.47
CA ILE A 77 -4.06 -1.21 16.67
C ILE A 77 -3.06 -1.82 17.65
N ALA A 78 -1.77 -1.53 17.51
CA ALA A 78 -0.71 -2.05 18.38
C ALA A 78 -0.97 -1.66 19.83
N GLU A 79 -1.23 -0.37 20.08
CA GLU A 79 -1.52 0.17 21.40
C GLU A 79 -2.81 -0.42 21.99
N LYS A 80 -3.88 -0.52 21.19
CA LYS A 80 -5.17 -1.06 21.62
C LYS A 80 -5.13 -2.56 21.96
N THR A 81 -4.29 -3.32 21.28
CA THR A 81 -4.22 -4.80 21.42
C THR A 81 -3.01 -5.28 22.20
N ASN A 82 -2.11 -4.36 22.55
CA ASN A 82 -0.79 -4.64 23.13
C ASN A 82 0.03 -5.64 22.28
N LEU A 83 -0.17 -5.61 20.96
CA LEU A 83 0.63 -6.38 20.00
C LEU A 83 1.79 -5.52 19.49
N PRO A 84 2.97 -6.10 19.22
CA PRO A 84 4.08 -5.35 18.64
C PRO A 84 3.72 -4.77 17.27
N ARG A 85 3.91 -3.45 17.10
CA ARG A 85 3.58 -2.74 15.85
C ARG A 85 4.34 -3.29 14.65
N ASP A 86 5.62 -3.59 14.82
CA ASP A 86 6.54 -4.18 13.83
C ASP A 86 6.17 -5.63 13.43
N GLY A 87 5.35 -6.30 14.24
CA GLY A 87 4.86 -7.65 13.97
C GLY A 87 3.42 -7.73 13.48
N LEU A 88 2.67 -6.62 13.49
CA LEU A 88 1.23 -6.61 13.13
C LEU A 88 0.98 -7.00 11.68
N VAL A 89 1.87 -6.57 10.78
CA VAL A 89 1.85 -6.91 9.36
C VAL A 89 3.25 -7.24 8.88
N ALA A 90 3.37 -8.19 7.96
CA ALA A 90 4.63 -8.52 7.32
C ALA A 90 4.67 -7.96 5.88
N GLY A 91 5.85 -7.59 5.39
CA GLY A 91 6.04 -7.29 3.97
C GLY A 91 5.77 -8.51 3.09
N GLY A 92 5.42 -8.30 1.82
CA GLY A 92 5.24 -9.38 0.86
C GLY A 92 4.06 -9.23 -0.08
N ALA A 93 3.71 -10.34 -0.76
CA ALA A 93 2.61 -10.33 -1.72
C ALA A 93 1.25 -10.19 -1.04
N SER A 94 0.39 -9.30 -1.57
CA SER A 94 -0.98 -9.10 -1.06
C SER A 94 -1.74 -10.43 -1.00
N GLN A 95 -2.25 -10.74 0.19
CA GLN A 95 -3.10 -11.92 0.42
C GLN A 95 -4.59 -11.63 0.26
N PHE A 96 -4.97 -10.35 0.14
CA PHE A 96 -6.33 -9.85 0.23
C PHE A 96 -6.67 -9.00 -0.99
N GLN A 97 -7.91 -9.04 -1.47
CA GLN A 97 -8.36 -8.24 -2.61
C GLN A 97 -9.88 -8.04 -2.58
N ASP A 98 -10.35 -6.80 -2.74
CA ASP A 98 -11.77 -6.46 -2.67
C ASP A 98 -12.50 -6.65 -4.01
N GLN A 99 -11.86 -6.32 -5.13
CA GLN A 99 -12.47 -6.42 -6.45
C GLN A 99 -11.47 -6.86 -7.53
N HIS A 100 -12.00 -7.45 -8.60
CA HIS A 100 -11.29 -7.60 -9.88
C HIS A 100 -11.69 -6.45 -10.80
N SER A 101 -10.83 -6.07 -11.74
CA SER A 101 -11.13 -4.93 -12.61
C SER A 101 -12.37 -5.16 -13.47
N GLY A 102 -12.55 -6.37 -14.02
CA GLY A 102 -13.70 -6.68 -14.90
C GLY A 102 -13.72 -5.91 -16.22
N LEU A 103 -12.80 -4.97 -16.43
CA LEU A 103 -12.75 -4.00 -17.54
C LEU A 103 -11.74 -4.42 -18.62
N GLY A 104 -11.64 -5.72 -18.88
CA GLY A 104 -10.77 -6.28 -19.93
C GLY A 104 -9.29 -6.30 -19.57
N ARG A 105 -8.44 -6.46 -20.60
CA ARG A 105 -7.00 -6.70 -20.44
C ARG A 105 -6.19 -5.44 -20.16
N THR A 106 -6.68 -4.26 -20.49
CA THR A 106 -5.95 -2.99 -20.37
C THR A 106 -6.06 -2.34 -18.99
N VAL A 107 -7.02 -2.77 -18.17
CA VAL A 107 -7.26 -2.25 -16.82
C VAL A 107 -6.95 -3.29 -15.76
N HIS A 108 -6.25 -2.88 -14.71
CA HIS A 108 -5.89 -3.72 -13.57
C HIS A 108 -6.46 -3.16 -12.26
N ALA A 109 -6.91 -4.04 -11.37
CA ALA A 109 -7.26 -3.70 -10.00
C ALA A 109 -5.97 -3.70 -9.17
N ALA A 110 -5.39 -2.51 -8.98
CA ALA A 110 -4.13 -2.29 -8.29
C ALA A 110 -4.34 -2.04 -6.80
N HIS A 111 -3.54 -2.71 -5.96
CA HIS A 111 -3.48 -2.43 -4.53
C HIS A 111 -2.93 -1.04 -4.27
N ILE A 112 -3.55 -0.32 -3.34
CA ILE A 112 -3.00 0.96 -2.86
C ILE A 112 -1.94 0.71 -1.78
N ILE A 113 -2.22 -0.26 -0.90
CA ILE A 113 -1.29 -0.75 0.12
C ILE A 113 -0.98 -2.20 -0.19
N ARG A 114 0.31 -2.51 -0.30
CA ARG A 114 0.76 -3.88 -0.48
C ARG A 114 1.60 -4.36 0.71
N VAL A 115 1.00 -5.26 1.47
CA VAL A 115 1.63 -6.01 2.55
C VAL A 115 1.20 -7.48 2.47
N GLY A 116 1.99 -8.34 3.10
CA GLY A 116 1.78 -9.78 3.18
C GLY A 116 0.73 -10.17 4.22
N THR A 117 1.16 -10.87 5.26
CA THR A 117 0.28 -11.43 6.31
C THR A 117 -0.03 -10.42 7.40
N ILE A 118 -1.21 -10.53 8.00
CA ILE A 118 -1.56 -9.91 9.29
C ILE A 118 -1.23 -10.91 10.42
N ASP A 119 -0.77 -10.42 11.58
CA ASP A 119 -0.59 -11.25 12.77
C ASP A 119 -1.89 -11.96 13.17
N LYS A 120 -1.82 -13.29 13.25
CA LYS A 120 -2.96 -14.15 13.60
C LYS A 120 -3.49 -13.87 15.01
N ARG A 121 -2.67 -13.30 15.91
CA ARG A 121 -3.09 -12.92 17.26
C ARG A 121 -4.13 -11.81 17.23
N LEU A 122 -4.05 -10.88 16.27
CA LEU A 122 -5.05 -9.81 16.11
C LEU A 122 -6.44 -10.40 15.91
N GLY A 123 -6.59 -11.40 15.03
CA GLY A 123 -7.88 -12.06 14.79
C GLY A 123 -8.42 -12.84 16.00
N ARG A 124 -7.56 -13.27 16.92
CA ARG A 124 -7.96 -13.95 18.16
C ARG A 124 -8.38 -12.97 19.26
N GLN A 125 -7.73 -11.81 19.32
CA GLN A 125 -8.00 -10.78 20.32
C GLN A 125 -9.18 -9.87 19.92
N ASP A 126 -9.18 -9.42 18.67
CA ASP A 126 -10.20 -8.53 18.13
C ASP A 126 -10.46 -8.87 16.64
N SER A 127 -11.43 -9.77 16.45
CA SER A 127 -11.84 -10.21 15.11
C SER A 127 -12.41 -9.09 14.23
N ALA A 128 -12.98 -8.04 14.85
CA ALA A 128 -13.55 -6.91 14.13
C ALA A 128 -12.43 -5.99 13.60
N LEU A 129 -11.41 -5.70 14.42
CA LEU A 129 -10.19 -5.01 13.98
C LEU A 129 -9.44 -5.80 12.92
N HIS A 130 -9.31 -7.12 13.09
CA HIS A 130 -8.68 -7.96 12.06
C HIS A 130 -9.44 -7.87 10.72
N THR A 131 -10.78 -7.90 10.75
CA THR A 131 -11.62 -7.75 9.55
C THR A 131 -11.46 -6.37 8.92
N ALA A 132 -11.47 -5.32 9.75
CA ALA A 132 -11.28 -3.94 9.29
C ALA A 132 -9.91 -3.75 8.62
N LEU A 133 -8.84 -4.24 9.25
CA LEU A 133 -7.48 -4.19 8.70
C LEU A 133 -7.38 -4.97 7.39
N THR A 134 -7.95 -6.17 7.36
CA THR A 134 -8.01 -7.03 6.16
C THR A 134 -8.69 -6.31 5.00
N ASN A 135 -9.84 -5.68 5.24
CA ASN A 135 -10.57 -4.94 4.20
C ASN A 135 -9.81 -3.68 3.76
N TYR A 136 -9.15 -2.97 4.69
CA TYR A 136 -8.37 -1.78 4.39
C TYR A 136 -7.20 -2.07 3.43
N ILE A 137 -6.39 -3.09 3.75
CA ILE A 137 -5.23 -3.49 2.92
C ILE A 137 -5.64 -4.25 1.65
N GLY A 138 -6.81 -4.91 1.67
CA GLY A 138 -7.38 -5.57 0.50
C GLY A 138 -7.91 -4.61 -0.56
N HIS A 139 -8.01 -3.32 -0.25
CA HIS A 139 -8.58 -2.34 -1.18
C HIS A 139 -7.74 -2.15 -2.45
N THR A 140 -8.43 -2.21 -3.58
CA THR A 140 -7.86 -1.99 -4.91
C THR A 140 -8.55 -0.86 -5.66
N GLN A 141 -7.81 -0.22 -6.56
CA GLN A 141 -8.31 0.76 -7.51
C GLN A 141 -8.11 0.26 -8.94
N ASN A 142 -9.11 0.47 -9.79
CA ASN A 142 -8.94 0.21 -11.22
C ASN A 142 -8.02 1.26 -11.82
N VAL A 143 -6.94 0.84 -12.47
CA VAL A 143 -5.96 1.71 -13.12
C VAL A 143 -5.57 1.12 -14.47
N LEU A 144 -5.11 1.96 -15.39
CA LEU A 144 -4.54 1.49 -16.65
C LEU A 144 -3.27 0.66 -16.36
N ARG A 145 -3.13 -0.49 -17.02
CA ARG A 145 -1.98 -1.37 -16.84
C ARG A 145 -0.65 -0.72 -17.20
N ALA A 146 -0.65 0.12 -18.24
CA ALA A 146 0.53 0.87 -18.65
C ALA A 146 1.06 1.74 -17.49
N ALA A 147 0.15 2.42 -16.79
CA ALA A 147 0.48 3.30 -15.68
C ALA A 147 0.80 2.61 -14.34
N ASN A 148 0.48 1.32 -14.18
CA ASN A 148 0.74 0.58 -12.93
C ASN A 148 1.22 -0.85 -13.22
N ALA A 149 2.23 -0.97 -14.07
CA ALA A 149 2.85 -2.26 -14.36
C ALA A 149 3.62 -2.78 -13.14
N TRP A 150 3.55 -4.10 -12.88
CA TRP A 150 4.30 -4.77 -11.82
C TRP A 150 5.83 -4.75 -12.04
N HIS A 151 6.27 -4.71 -13.29
CA HIS A 151 7.68 -4.46 -13.63
C HIS A 151 7.99 -2.96 -13.78
N GLY A 152 6.97 -2.12 -13.65
CA GLY A 152 7.05 -0.67 -13.65
C GLY A 152 7.06 -0.07 -12.24
N VAL A 153 6.81 1.24 -12.18
CA VAL A 153 6.78 2.03 -10.94
C VAL A 153 5.84 1.43 -9.88
N GLY A 154 4.71 0.87 -10.29
CA GLY A 154 3.73 0.26 -9.39
C GLY A 154 4.29 -0.88 -8.55
N GLY A 155 5.12 -1.73 -9.16
CA GLY A 155 5.80 -2.83 -8.46
C GLY A 155 6.99 -2.38 -7.60
N ALA A 156 7.62 -1.26 -7.95
CA ALA A 156 8.65 -0.67 -7.09
C ALA A 156 8.06 0.03 -5.87
N ILE A 157 6.91 0.70 -6.03
CA ILE A 157 6.16 1.22 -4.88
C ILE A 157 5.67 0.06 -4.00
N ASP A 158 5.20 -1.04 -4.60
CA ASP A 158 4.83 -2.26 -3.86
C ASP A 158 6.00 -2.78 -2.99
N ARG A 159 7.23 -2.81 -3.54
CA ARG A 159 8.44 -3.19 -2.79
C ARG A 159 8.78 -2.16 -1.72
N PHE A 160 8.76 -0.87 -2.04
CA PHE A 160 8.98 0.21 -1.09
C PHE A 160 8.07 0.07 0.14
N GLN A 161 6.78 -0.20 -0.06
CA GLN A 161 5.81 -0.36 1.03
C GLN A 161 6.12 -1.57 1.92
N SER A 162 6.64 -2.66 1.35
CA SER A 162 7.05 -3.83 2.14
C SER A 162 8.37 -3.60 2.88
N ASP A 163 9.35 -2.98 2.21
CA ASP A 163 10.71 -2.82 2.72
C ASP A 163 10.83 -1.70 3.77
N ASN A 164 9.87 -0.78 3.82
CA ASN A 164 9.89 0.37 4.73
C ASN A 164 8.82 0.30 5.83
N LEU A 165 8.30 -0.89 6.15
CA LEU A 165 7.36 -1.06 7.27
C LEU A 165 8.00 -0.67 8.61
N ASP A 166 9.27 -1.01 8.82
CA ASP A 166 10.00 -0.63 10.04
C ASP A 166 10.17 0.89 10.15
N ALA A 167 10.45 1.56 9.04
CA ALA A 167 10.58 3.02 9.01
C ALA A 167 9.24 3.70 9.29
N LEU A 168 8.17 3.21 8.67
CA LEU A 168 6.80 3.65 8.97
C LEU A 168 6.43 3.42 10.44
N GLY A 169 6.85 2.28 11.00
CA GLY A 169 6.61 1.88 12.38
C GLY A 169 7.31 2.73 13.45
N ARG A 170 8.28 3.57 13.07
CA ARG A 170 9.01 4.48 13.97
C ARG A 170 8.36 5.85 14.13
N ILE A 171 7.44 6.21 13.24
CA ILE A 171 6.72 7.49 13.30
C ILE A 171 5.63 7.37 14.37
N ASP A 172 5.67 8.24 15.37
CA ASP A 172 4.64 8.34 16.41
C ASP A 172 3.60 9.37 15.99
N PHE A 173 2.45 8.88 15.52
CA PHE A 173 1.34 9.68 15.04
C PHE A 173 0.44 10.23 16.17
N ASN A 174 0.67 9.82 17.42
CA ASN A 174 0.01 10.39 18.59
C ASN A 174 0.83 11.54 19.22
N ALA A 175 2.11 11.65 18.86
CA ALA A 175 2.98 12.74 19.30
C ALA A 175 2.69 14.06 18.55
N PRO A 176 3.11 15.21 19.11
CA PRO A 176 3.20 16.46 18.35
C PRO A 176 4.13 16.33 17.14
N PHE A 177 3.87 17.09 16.08
CA PHE A 177 4.76 17.16 14.92
C PHE A 177 6.03 17.95 15.24
N ASP A 178 7.00 17.28 15.86
CA ASP A 178 8.29 17.82 16.25
C ASP A 178 9.39 17.51 15.22
N ARG A 179 10.64 17.80 15.58
CA ARG A 179 11.80 17.59 14.70
C ARG A 179 12.00 16.11 14.34
N ASP A 180 11.78 15.19 15.28
CA ASP A 180 12.05 13.77 15.07
C ASP A 180 10.96 13.16 14.18
N GLN A 181 9.70 13.50 14.43
CA GLN A 181 8.59 13.09 13.55
C GLN A 181 8.75 13.66 12.14
N ARG A 182 9.14 14.94 12.04
CA ARG A 182 9.41 15.58 10.75
C ARG A 182 10.50 14.85 9.97
N ILE A 183 11.65 14.58 10.59
CA ILE A 183 12.77 13.89 9.93
C ILE A 183 12.35 12.49 9.47
N ALA A 184 11.61 11.75 10.30
CA ALA A 184 11.16 10.41 9.94
C ALA A 184 10.22 10.42 8.71
N VAL A 185 9.25 11.35 8.68
CA VAL A 185 8.34 11.51 7.53
C VAL A 185 9.09 11.99 6.29
N GLU A 186 10.01 12.95 6.42
CA GLU A 186 10.84 13.46 5.32
C GLU A 186 11.66 12.31 4.68
N GLN A 187 12.38 11.54 5.49
CA GLN A 187 13.20 10.42 4.99
C GLN A 187 12.37 9.35 4.29
N LEU A 188 11.19 9.02 4.84
CA LEU A 188 10.30 8.04 4.20
C LEU A 188 9.77 8.56 2.86
N THR A 189 9.43 9.85 2.81
CA THR A 189 8.91 10.52 1.60
C THR A 189 9.99 10.66 0.53
N GLU A 190 11.23 10.99 0.91
CA GLU A 190 12.37 11.05 0.00
C GLU A 190 12.63 9.71 -0.67
N ARG A 191 12.64 8.62 0.10
CA ARG A 191 12.78 7.26 -0.47
C ARG A 191 11.65 6.92 -1.46
N PHE A 192 10.43 7.37 -1.21
CA PHE A 192 9.32 7.20 -2.14
C PHE A 192 9.52 8.02 -3.43
N ARG A 193 9.98 9.27 -3.30
CA ARG A 193 10.33 10.15 -4.42
C ARG A 193 11.46 9.57 -5.27
N ASP A 194 12.42 8.90 -4.65
CA ASP A 194 13.52 8.23 -5.35
C ASP A 194 13.03 7.07 -6.21
N VAL A 195 12.03 6.32 -5.76
CA VAL A 195 11.37 5.30 -6.58
C VAL A 195 10.81 5.92 -7.85
N ILE A 196 10.00 6.99 -7.73
CA ILE A 196 9.43 7.66 -8.90
C ILE A 196 10.53 8.22 -9.82
N SER A 197 11.52 8.90 -9.23
CA SER A 197 12.61 9.54 -9.98
C SER A 197 13.52 8.54 -10.69
N ALA A 198 13.71 7.34 -10.15
CA ALA A 198 14.44 6.28 -10.84
C ALA A 198 13.68 5.82 -12.11
N TYR A 199 12.35 5.65 -12.02
CA TYR A 199 11.53 5.24 -13.15
C TYR A 199 11.44 6.30 -14.26
N VAL A 200 11.32 7.58 -13.91
CA VAL A 200 11.35 8.67 -14.90
C VAL A 200 12.67 8.70 -15.68
N ARG A 201 13.80 8.38 -15.02
CA ARG A 201 15.15 8.44 -15.62
C ARG A 201 15.55 7.20 -16.42
N ASP A 202 14.89 6.05 -16.23
CA ASP A 202 15.28 4.79 -16.88
C ASP A 202 15.17 4.85 -18.42
N GLY A 203 14.35 5.77 -18.96
CA GLY A 203 14.35 6.07 -20.40
C GLY A 203 13.82 4.94 -21.30
N THR A 204 13.32 3.86 -20.71
CA THR A 204 12.77 2.66 -21.38
C THR A 204 11.26 2.74 -21.64
N HIS A 205 10.61 3.82 -21.19
CA HIS A 205 9.15 3.98 -21.22
C HIS A 205 8.68 4.94 -22.33
N GLU A 206 7.46 4.76 -22.82
CA GLU A 206 6.82 5.65 -23.80
C GLU A 206 6.75 7.08 -23.26
N GLU A 207 6.79 8.08 -24.15
CA GLU A 207 6.79 9.50 -23.77
C GLU A 207 5.56 9.89 -22.94
N SER A 208 4.39 9.33 -23.29
CA SER A 208 3.14 9.53 -22.54
C SER A 208 3.21 8.99 -21.10
N ASP A 209 3.91 7.88 -20.88
CA ASP A 209 4.06 7.29 -19.55
C ASP A 209 5.01 8.14 -18.69
N ARG A 210 6.03 8.75 -19.29
CA ARG A 210 6.94 9.66 -18.59
C ARG A 210 6.26 10.95 -18.15
N GLN A 211 5.43 11.54 -19.02
CA GLN A 211 4.70 12.77 -18.71
C GLN A 211 3.77 12.59 -17.50
N ILE A 212 3.06 11.46 -17.43
CA ILE A 212 2.24 11.07 -16.28
C ILE A 212 3.11 11.01 -15.01
N LEU A 213 4.25 10.32 -15.06
CA LEU A 213 5.13 10.18 -13.89
C LEU A 213 5.79 11.49 -13.46
N ASP A 214 6.02 12.43 -14.39
CA ASP A 214 6.52 13.77 -14.07
C ASP A 214 5.46 14.61 -13.34
N GLU A 215 4.18 14.53 -13.74
CA GLU A 215 3.08 15.16 -13.03
C GLU A 215 2.93 14.58 -11.61
N ASP A 216 3.01 13.26 -11.46
CA ASP A 216 3.02 12.59 -10.15
C ASP A 216 4.19 13.04 -9.26
N LYS A 217 5.39 13.10 -9.84
CA LYS A 217 6.58 13.58 -9.15
C LYS A 217 6.37 15.00 -8.64
N MET A 218 5.73 15.86 -9.44
CA MET A 218 5.40 17.23 -9.01
C MET A 218 4.41 17.24 -7.83
N ILE A 219 3.33 16.45 -7.90
CA ILE A 219 2.36 16.36 -6.80
C ILE A 219 3.03 15.88 -5.52
N VAL A 220 3.82 14.80 -5.57
CA VAL A 220 4.52 14.24 -4.42
C VAL A 220 5.58 15.19 -3.85
N ASN A 221 6.21 16.02 -4.69
CA ASN A 221 7.14 17.07 -4.24
C ASN A 221 6.44 18.22 -3.53
N CYS A 222 5.19 18.52 -3.90
CA CYS A 222 4.37 19.54 -3.24
C CYS A 222 3.76 19.06 -1.91
N MET A 223 3.75 17.75 -1.63
CA MET A 223 3.29 17.23 -0.34
C MET A 223 4.28 17.58 0.78
N LEU A 224 3.83 18.41 1.71
CA LEU A 224 4.61 18.79 2.88
C LEU A 224 4.65 17.65 3.90
N PRO A 225 5.78 17.45 4.63
CA PRO A 225 5.88 16.44 5.68
C PRO A 225 4.77 16.56 6.74
N LEU A 226 4.39 17.78 7.11
CA LEU A 226 3.28 18.02 8.05
C LEU A 226 1.97 17.44 7.51
N MET A 227 1.65 17.65 6.23
CA MET A 227 0.40 17.12 5.64
C MET A 227 0.38 15.59 5.70
N LEU A 228 1.50 14.95 5.38
CA LEU A 228 1.63 13.49 5.42
C LEU A 228 1.59 12.94 6.86
N PHE A 229 2.13 13.68 7.83
CA PHE A 229 2.01 13.34 9.24
C PHE A 229 0.56 13.41 9.72
N GLU A 230 -0.17 14.47 9.36
CA GLU A 230 -1.60 14.62 9.69
C GLU A 230 -2.46 13.50 9.08
N GLU A 231 -2.13 13.00 7.88
CA GLU A 231 -2.80 11.83 7.30
C GLU A 231 -2.54 10.54 8.09
N GLY A 232 -1.34 10.39 8.65
CA GLY A 232 -1.03 9.33 9.59
C GLY A 232 -1.81 9.47 10.89
N LYS A 233 -1.86 10.67 11.45
CA LYS A 233 -2.65 10.99 12.65
C LYS A 233 -4.14 10.73 12.44
N ALA A 234 -4.70 11.11 11.29
CA ALA A 234 -6.07 10.79 10.93
C ALA A 234 -6.32 9.27 10.92
N GLY A 235 -5.36 8.47 10.44
CA GLY A 235 -5.42 7.01 10.50
C GLY A 235 -5.39 6.46 11.93
N TYR A 236 -4.57 7.05 12.80
CA TYR A 236 -4.52 6.72 14.23
C TYR A 236 -5.87 7.04 14.91
N ASP A 237 -6.38 8.26 14.72
CA ASP A 237 -7.64 8.74 15.30
C ASP A 237 -8.84 7.90 14.85
N LEU A 238 -8.84 7.45 13.58
CA LEU A 238 -9.89 6.59 13.04
C LEU A 238 -10.03 5.26 13.82
N VAL A 239 -8.92 4.70 14.30
CA VAL A 239 -8.94 3.45 15.08
C VAL A 239 -9.33 3.71 16.52
N THR A 240 -8.81 4.78 17.13
CA THR A 240 -9.08 5.11 18.53
C THR A 240 -10.52 5.56 18.75
N SER A 241 -11.14 6.26 17.79
CA SER A 241 -12.56 6.62 17.81
C SER A 241 -13.49 5.41 17.60
N GLY A 242 -12.98 4.32 17.01
CA GLY A 242 -13.76 3.14 16.61
C GLY A 242 -14.38 3.22 15.21
N ASP A 243 -14.25 4.37 14.53
CA ASP A 243 -14.79 4.57 13.18
C ASP A 243 -14.15 3.64 12.14
N PHE A 244 -12.90 3.23 12.36
CA PHE A 244 -12.21 2.27 11.52
C PHE A 244 -12.97 0.94 11.46
N VAL A 245 -13.39 0.43 12.61
CA VAL A 245 -14.18 -0.81 12.70
C VAL A 245 -15.60 -0.58 12.19
N ALA A 246 -16.23 0.54 12.52
CA ALA A 246 -17.57 0.86 12.04
C ALA A 246 -17.65 0.91 10.51
N HIS A 247 -16.59 1.40 9.86
CA HIS A 247 -16.51 1.55 8.42
C HIS A 247 -15.98 0.31 7.70
N TYR A 248 -14.80 -0.19 8.11
CA TYR A 248 -14.11 -1.30 7.44
C TYR A 248 -14.43 -2.68 8.04
N GLY A 249 -15.02 -2.78 9.23
CA GLY A 249 -15.37 -4.07 9.85
C GLY A 249 -16.53 -4.82 9.17
N ARG A 250 -17.07 -4.28 8.08
CA ARG A 250 -18.19 -4.87 7.33
C ARG A 250 -17.77 -6.18 6.67
N THR A 251 -18.52 -7.24 6.93
CA THR A 251 -18.45 -8.48 6.14
C THR A 251 -19.47 -8.39 5.01
N SER A 252 -19.09 -8.80 3.80
CA SER A 252 -20.06 -8.92 2.71
C SER A 252 -21.15 -9.91 3.14
N ARG A 253 -22.37 -9.42 3.37
CA ARG A 253 -23.54 -10.31 3.44
C ARG A 253 -23.59 -11.00 2.09
N LYS A 254 -23.34 -12.32 2.07
CA LYS A 254 -23.74 -13.17 0.95
C LYS A 254 -25.22 -12.88 0.71
N ARG A 255 -25.52 -12.17 -0.38
CA ARG A 255 -26.84 -12.24 -1.01
C ARG A 255 -26.86 -13.50 -1.85
#